data_AF-A0A512BYT9-F1
#
_entry.id   AF-A0A512BYT9-F1
#
_cell.length_a   1.000
_cell.length_b   1.000
_cell.length_c   1.000
_cell.angle_alpha   90.00
_cell.angle_beta   90.00
_cell.angle_gamma   90.00
#
_symmetry.space_group_name_H-M   'P 1'
#
loop_
_entity.id
_entity.type
_entity.pdbx_description
1 polymer ?
#
loop_
_entity_poly.entity_id
_entity_poly.type
_entity_poly.pdbx_seq_one_letter_code
_entity_poly.pdbx_strand_id
1 'polypeptide(L)'
;MTYSLIQLASGSYDVVLDGEIIASVVRVKTQQGAIWYAELLEDLPAEKRPQPFREIEHQFGSLEDICAWLGHPTVTQIRRDPWMS
;
A
#
# COMPACT_ATOMS: atom_id res chain seq x y z
N MET A 1 6.60 0.68 14.38
CA MET A 1 6.52 0.92 12.94
C MET A 1 5.17 1.51 12.66
N THR A 2 5.14 2.74 12.15
CA THR A 2 3.88 3.42 11.86
C THR A 2 3.79 3.57 10.35
N TYR A 3 2.94 2.77 9.74
CA TYR A 3 2.68 2.89 8.31
C TYR A 3 1.76 4.08 8.03
N SER A 4 1.91 4.64 6.85
CA SER A 4 0.95 5.57 6.25
C SER A 4 0.72 5.20 4.80
N LEU A 5 -0.48 5.47 4.30
CA LEU A 5 -0.83 5.30 2.89
C LEU A 5 -1.03 6.66 2.23
N ILE A 6 -0.43 6.83 1.05
CA ILE A 6 -0.65 8.00 0.19
C ILE A 6 -1.41 7.52 -1.03
N GLN A 7 -2.66 7.96 -1.19
CA GLN A 7 -3.47 7.61 -2.34
C GLN A 7 -3.04 8.41 -3.57
N LEU A 8 -2.60 7.68 -4.60
CA LEU A 8 -2.22 8.21 -5.91
C LEU A 8 -3.42 8.28 -6.86
N ALA A 9 -4.27 7.25 -6.81
CA ALA A 9 -5.48 7.11 -7.60
C ALA A 9 -6.50 6.19 -6.90
N SER A 10 -7.70 6.03 -7.47
CA SER A 10 -8.67 5.07 -6.94
C SER A 10 -8.16 3.63 -7.06
N GLY A 11 -7.70 3.06 -5.95
CA GLY A 11 -7.13 1.71 -5.92
C GLY A 11 -5.62 1.66 -6.15
N SER A 12 -4.88 2.76 -5.96
CA SER A 12 -3.42 2.78 -6.01
C SER A 12 -2.89 3.68 -4.90
N TYR A 13 -2.00 3.14 -4.08
CA TYR A 13 -1.43 3.82 -2.92
C TYR A 13 0.07 3.53 -2.80
N ASP A 14 0.83 4.53 -2.37
CA ASP A 14 2.17 4.30 -1.82
C ASP A 14 2.05 3.95 -0.34
N VAL A 15 2.87 3.01 0.11
CA VAL A 15 3.04 2.65 1.52
C VAL A 15 4.31 3.30 2.03
N VAL A 16 4.15 4.14 3.05
CA VAL A 16 5.23 4.86 3.69
C VAL A 16 5.51 4.23 5.05
N LEU A 17 6.77 3.96 5.34
CA LEU A 17 7.26 3.57 6.65
C LEU A 17 8.37 4.54 7.07
N ASP A 18 8.21 5.18 8.23
CA ASP A 18 9.20 6.09 8.80
C ASP A 18 9.65 7.22 7.84
N GLY A 19 8.76 7.62 6.93
CA GLY A 19 8.98 8.70 5.94
C GLY A 19 9.48 8.22 4.58
N GLU A 20 9.78 6.93 4.42
CA GLU A 20 10.25 6.35 3.16
C GLU A 20 9.15 5.53 2.48
N ILE A 21 9.04 5.64 1.15
CA ILE A 21 8.13 4.78 0.38
C ILE A 21 8.79 3.42 0.22
N ILE A 22 8.18 2.38 0.77
CA ILE A 22 8.76 1.03 0.85
C ILE A 22 7.96 -0.02 0.06
N ALA A 23 6.69 0.25 -0.20
CA ALA A 23 5.78 -0.67 -0.88
C ALA A 23 4.70 0.10 -1.65
N SER A 24 3.97 -0.61 -2.49
CA SER A 24 2.76 -0.12 -3.13
C SER A 24 1.57 -0.99 -2.75
N VAL A 25 0.38 -0.39 -2.78
CA VAL A 25 -0.90 -1.12 -2.69
C VAL A 25 -1.70 -0.84 -3.95
N VAL A 26 -2.05 -1.90 -4.68
CA VAL A 26 -2.77 -1.81 -5.95
C VAL A 26 -4.02 -2.68 -5.96
N ARG A 27 -5.09 -2.15 -6.54
CA ARG A 27 -6.33 -2.86 -6.80
C ARG A 27 -6.38 -3.32 -8.25
N VAL A 28 -6.45 -4.63 -8.45
CA VAL A 28 -6.64 -5.26 -9.75
C VAL A 28 -8.10 -5.71 -9.88
N LYS A 29 -8.76 -5.30 -10.97
CA LYS A 29 -10.12 -5.78 -11.28
C LYS A 29 -10.03 -7.13 -11.99
N THR A 30 -10.85 -8.08 -11.56
CA THR A 30 -10.99 -9.41 -12.16
C THR A 30 -12.44 -9.66 -12.56
N GLN A 31 -12.73 -10.79 -13.20
CA GLN A 31 -14.10 -11.18 -13.54
C GLN A 31 -14.94 -11.50 -12.29
N GLN A 32 -14.30 -11.91 -11.20
CA GLN A 32 -14.94 -12.33 -9.94
C GLN A 32 -14.99 -11.21 -8.89
N GLY A 33 -14.42 -10.03 -9.16
CA GLY A 33 -14.41 -8.90 -8.24
C GLY A 33 -13.15 -8.06 -8.35
N ALA A 34 -12.65 -7.58 -7.21
CA ALA A 34 -11.37 -6.90 -7.12
C ALA A 34 -10.45 -7.65 -6.17
N ILE A 35 -9.18 -7.73 -6.54
CA ILE A 35 -8.12 -8.25 -5.70
C ILE A 35 -7.20 -7.09 -5.35
N TRP A 36 -6.74 -7.06 -4.12
CA TRP A 36 -5.78 -6.07 -3.66
C TRP A 36 -4.44 -6.73 -3.40
N TYR A 37 -3.36 -6.04 -3.76
CA TYR A 37 -2.00 -6.49 -3.53
C TYR A 37 -1.25 -5.43 -2.74
N ALA A 38 -0.44 -5.86 -1.79
CA ALA A 38 0.59 -5.04 -1.14
C ALA A 38 1.95 -5.62 -1.52
N GLU A 39 2.81 -4.83 -2.16
CA GLU A 39 4.08 -5.30 -2.73
C GLU A 39 5.25 -4.40 -2.32
N LEU A 40 6.31 -4.97 -1.77
CA LEU A 40 7.58 -4.27 -1.50
C LEU A 40 8.21 -3.78 -2.80
N LEU A 41 8.73 -2.55 -2.80
CA LEU A 41 9.42 -2.00 -3.98
C LEU A 41 10.80 -2.61 -4.21
N GLU A 42 11.40 -3.19 -3.17
CA GLU A 42 12.70 -3.85 -3.22
C GLU A 42 12.56 -5.34 -2.88
N ASP A 43 13.30 -6.18 -3.60
CA ASP A 43 13.42 -7.61 -3.30
C ASP A 43 14.38 -7.82 -2.11
N LEU A 44 13.89 -7.48 -0.92
CA LEU A 44 14.64 -7.59 0.31
C LEU A 44 14.73 -9.06 0.78
N PRO A 45 15.90 -9.49 1.32
CA PRO A 45 15.99 -10.77 2.00
C PRO A 45 15.05 -10.79 3.22
N ALA A 46 14.56 -11.98 3.58
CA ALA A 46 13.47 -12.15 4.55
C ALA A 46 13.74 -11.46 5.89
N GLU A 47 15.00 -11.42 6.36
CA GLU A 47 15.39 -10.83 7.64
C GLU A 47 15.36 -9.29 7.63
N LYS A 48 15.33 -8.68 6.45
CA LYS A 48 15.29 -7.22 6.27
C LYS A 48 13.89 -6.70 5.91
N ARG A 49 12.92 -7.58 5.67
CA ARG A 49 11.56 -7.16 5.31
C ARG A 49 10.90 -6.48 6.52
N PRO A 50 10.27 -5.31 6.32
CA PRO A 50 9.60 -4.63 7.41
C PRO A 50 8.35 -5.43 7.81
N GLN A 51 8.15 -5.69 9.11
CA GLN A 51 6.92 -6.33 9.56
C GLN A 51 5.71 -5.46 9.19
N PRO A 52 4.62 -6.01 8.65
CA PRO A 52 4.25 -7.43 8.65
C PRO A 52 4.61 -8.23 7.38
N PHE A 53 5.37 -7.65 6.43
CA PHE A 53 5.74 -8.34 5.19
C PHE A 53 6.55 -9.59 5.49
N ARG A 54 6.08 -10.73 4.97
CA ARG A 54 6.78 -12.02 5.02
C ARG A 54 7.24 -12.45 3.63
N GLU A 55 6.59 -11.96 2.60
CA GLU A 55 6.89 -12.15 1.18
C GLU A 55 7.01 -10.77 0.52
N ILE A 56 7.47 -10.72 -0.73
CA ILE A 56 7.53 -9.47 -1.50
C ILE A 56 6.12 -8.97 -1.80
N GLU A 57 5.21 -9.86 -2.18
CA GLU A 57 3.82 -9.55 -2.51
C GLU A 57 2.87 -10.27 -1.54
N HIS A 58 1.79 -9.60 -1.16
CA HIS A 58 0.70 -10.16 -0.38
C HIS A 58 -0.65 -9.82 -0.99
N GLN A 59 -1.52 -10.82 -1.09
CA GLN A 59 -2.86 -10.70 -1.67
C GLN A 59 -3.94 -10.53 -0.58
N PHE A 60 -4.92 -9.65 -0.84
CA PHE A 60 -6.04 -9.36 0.04
C PHE A 60 -7.36 -9.23 -0.73
N GLY A 61 -8.48 -9.41 -0.01
CA GLY A 61 -9.83 -9.21 -0.56
C GLY A 61 -10.27 -7.75 -0.58
N SER A 62 -9.72 -6.91 0.29
CA SER A 62 -10.12 -5.51 0.43
C SER A 62 -8.97 -4.61 0.86
N LEU A 63 -9.14 -3.29 0.68
CA LEU A 63 -8.24 -2.29 1.24
C LEU A 63 -8.30 -2.25 2.77
N GLU A 64 -9.47 -2.54 3.36
CA GLU A 64 -9.64 -2.58 4.81
C GLU A 64 -8.78 -3.67 5.46
N ASP A 65 -8.71 -4.86 4.84
CA ASP A 65 -7.85 -5.95 5.30
C ASP A 65 -6.37 -5.55 5.28
N ILE A 66 -5.94 -4.84 4.23
CA ILE A 66 -4.57 -4.29 4.15
C ILE A 66 -4.33 -3.28 5.26
N CYS A 67 -5.27 -2.37 5.49
CA CYS A 67 -5.16 -1.38 6.57
C CYS A 67 -5.06 -2.06 7.94
N ALA A 68 -5.89 -3.07 8.22
CA ALA A 68 -5.81 -3.84 9.46
C ALA A 68 -4.46 -4.57 9.60
N TRP A 69 -3.99 -5.19 8.51
CA TRP A 69 -2.70 -5.89 8.46
C TRP A 69 -1.51 -4.96 8.74
N LEU A 70 -1.52 -3.75 8.18
CA LEU A 70 -0.51 -2.71 8.43
C LEU A 70 -0.66 -1.99 9.78
N GLY A 71 -1.64 -2.35 10.62
CA GLY A 71 -1.84 -1.74 11.93
C GLY A 71 -2.60 -0.41 11.90
N HIS A 72 -3.60 -0.30 11.04
CA HIS A 72 -4.48 0.88 10.86
C HIS A 72 -3.72 2.16 10.48
N PRO A 73 -3.07 2.19 9.31
CA PRO A 73 -2.30 3.35 8.86
C PRO A 73 -3.19 4.56 8.62
N THR A 74 -2.60 5.75 8.76
CA THR A 74 -3.26 6.97 8.28
C THR A 74 -3.30 6.93 6.75
N VAL A 75 -4.46 7.22 6.16
CA VAL A 75 -4.61 7.33 4.71
C VAL A 75 -4.75 8.80 4.33
N THR A 76 -3.84 9.27 3.49
CA THR A 76 -3.86 10.61 2.92
C THR A 76 -4.07 10.54 1.42
N GLN A 77 -4.65 11.57 0.82
CA GLN A 77 -4.77 11.68 -0.64
C GLN A 77 -3.86 12.80 -1.12
N ILE A 78 -3.17 12.60 -2.24
CA ILE A 78 -2.51 13.72 -2.91
C ILE A 78 -3.61 14.69 -3.35
N ARG A 79 -3.73 15.83 -2.67
CA ARG A 79 -4.53 16.92 -3.18
C ARG A 79 -3.82 17.42 -4.43
N ARG A 80 -4.37 17.11 -5.61
CA ARG A 80 -4.06 17.87 -6.81
C ARG A 80 -4.73 19.22 -6.62
N ASP A 81 -3.97 20.23 -6.21
CA ASP A 81 -4.48 21.60 -6.25
C ASP A 81 -4.86 21.91 -7.71
N PRO A 82 -6.13 22.25 -8.02
CA PRO A 82 -6.58 22.43 -9.41
C PRO A 82 -6.02 23.66 -10.12
N TRP A 83 -5.16 24.45 -9.47
CA TRP A 83 -4.80 25.80 -9.92
C TRP A 83 -3.31 25.90 -10.26
N MET A 84 -2.91 25.20 -11.31
CA MET A 84 -1.76 25.57 -12.13
C MET A 84 -2.19 25.52 -13.60
N SER A 85 -2.81 26.60 -14.06
CA SER A 85 -3.00 26.96 -15.48
C SER A 85 -2.93 28.47 -15.61
#